data_AF-A0A662N3I7-F1
#
_entry.id   AF-A0A662N3I7-F1
#
_cell.length_a   1.000
_cell.length_b   1.000
_cell.length_c   1.000
_cell.angle_alpha   90.00
_cell.angle_beta   90.00
_cell.angle_gamma   90.00
#
_symmetry.space_group_name_H-M   'P 1'
#
loop_
_entity.id
_entity.type
_entity.pdbx_description
1 polymer ?
#
loop_
_entity_poly.entity_id
_entity_poly.type
_entity_poly.pdbx_seq_one_letter_code
_entity_poly.pdbx_strand_id
1 'polypeptide(L)'
;MESIIPARKNRSKGFKTRGKYRREMKSGYDLERYRQRNKVETVNSVIKRKMGDCVRSRNVLNQNREILFMVMVYNIERSMKISLIIVIGFLLSPSHPPCAAIAMLFISLRDARDGRNDF
;
A
#
# COMPACT_ATOMS: atom_id res chain seq x y z
N MET A 1 -0.76 -0.69 -22.78
CA MET A 1 0.21 -0.15 -21.79
C MET A 1 0.72 1.17 -22.30
N GLU A 2 0.61 2.19 -21.46
CA GLU A 2 1.04 3.58 -21.72
C GLU A 2 2.22 3.92 -20.80
N SER A 3 3.14 4.74 -21.27
CA SER A 3 4.25 5.23 -20.45
C SER A 3 3.85 6.39 -19.54
N ILE A 4 4.03 6.23 -18.22
CA ILE A 4 3.77 7.27 -17.21
C ILE A 4 5.02 8.07 -16.78
N ILE A 5 6.21 7.64 -17.19
CA ILE A 5 7.47 8.21 -16.71
C ILE A 5 7.83 9.46 -17.54
N PRO A 6 8.14 10.61 -16.91
CA PRO A 6 8.56 11.81 -17.64
C PRO A 6 9.84 11.60 -18.44
N ALA A 7 9.89 12.20 -19.63
CA ALA A 7 11.16 12.45 -20.30
C ALA A 7 11.99 13.47 -19.52
N ARG A 8 13.29 13.18 -19.34
CA ARG A 8 14.24 14.10 -18.68
C ARG A 8 14.35 15.41 -19.49
N LYS A 9 14.24 16.56 -18.82
CA LYS A 9 14.22 17.91 -19.42
C LYS A 9 15.38 18.22 -20.39
N ASN A 10 16.53 17.54 -20.26
CA ASN A 10 17.75 17.78 -21.06
C ASN A 10 17.95 16.82 -22.25
N ARG A 11 16.95 16.02 -22.65
CA ARG A 11 17.07 15.23 -23.89
C ARG A 11 16.96 16.19 -25.09
N SER A 12 18.11 16.49 -25.68
CA SER A 12 18.33 17.26 -26.91
C SER A 12 17.08 17.45 -27.78
N LYS A 13 16.61 18.69 -27.86
CA LYS A 13 15.38 19.12 -28.56
C LYS A 13 15.38 18.82 -30.09
N GLY A 14 16.45 18.27 -30.65
CA GLY A 14 16.63 18.11 -32.10
C GLY A 14 16.34 16.72 -32.69
N PHE A 15 16.34 15.63 -31.91
CA PHE A 15 16.26 14.27 -32.48
C PHE A 15 14.86 13.64 -32.41
N LYS A 16 14.42 13.04 -33.53
CA LYS A 16 13.22 12.19 -33.57
C LYS A 16 13.42 11.01 -32.61
N THR A 17 12.53 10.92 -31.62
CA THR A 17 12.60 9.87 -30.61
C THR A 17 12.07 8.56 -31.18
N ARG A 18 12.91 7.52 -31.21
CA ARG A 18 12.53 6.17 -31.65
C ARG A 18 11.88 5.37 -30.52
N GLY A 19 10.99 4.46 -30.88
CA GLY A 19 10.28 3.57 -29.95
C GLY A 19 8.93 4.12 -29.50
N LYS A 20 7.96 3.23 -29.26
CA LYS A 20 6.60 3.58 -28.84
C LYS A 20 6.59 4.31 -27.50
N TYR A 21 7.08 3.66 -26.44
CA TYR A 21 7.08 4.24 -25.08
C TYR A 21 7.87 5.54 -24.98
N ARG A 22 9.01 5.67 -25.65
CA ARG A 22 9.81 6.91 -25.62
C ARG A 22 9.08 8.08 -26.28
N ARG A 23 8.24 7.82 -27.29
CA ARG A 23 7.36 8.84 -27.88
C ARG A 23 6.23 9.19 -26.92
N GLU A 24 5.62 8.21 -26.26
CA GLU A 24 4.59 8.45 -25.23
C GLU A 24 5.15 9.31 -24.08
N MET A 25 6.32 8.98 -23.53
CA MET A 25 7.02 9.79 -22.51
C MET A 25 7.22 11.26 -22.91
N LYS A 26 7.37 11.53 -24.21
CA LYS A 26 7.59 12.88 -24.77
C LYS A 26 6.27 13.57 -25.12
N SER A 27 5.27 12.82 -25.56
CA SER A 27 3.95 13.32 -25.98
C SER A 27 3.13 13.86 -24.81
N GLY A 28 3.38 13.33 -23.61
CA GLY A 28 2.64 13.70 -22.42
C GLY A 28 2.37 12.46 -21.57
N TYR A 29 2.40 12.64 -20.27
CA TYR A 29 2.03 11.63 -19.29
C TYR A 29 1.12 12.30 -18.27
N ASP A 30 0.28 11.51 -17.61
CA ASP A 30 -0.55 12.00 -16.52
C ASP A 30 0.34 12.35 -15.32
N LEU A 31 0.53 13.65 -15.10
CA LEU A 31 1.35 14.17 -14.02
C LEU A 31 0.75 13.84 -12.64
N GLU A 32 -0.58 13.89 -12.50
CA GLU A 32 -1.23 13.63 -11.22
C GLU A 32 -1.12 12.16 -10.83
N ARG A 33 -1.27 11.25 -11.81
CA ARG A 33 -1.00 9.83 -11.60
C ARG A 33 0.48 9.57 -11.32
N TYR A 34 1.40 10.27 -11.99
CA TYR A 34 2.84 10.17 -11.72
C TYR A 34 3.21 10.62 -10.31
N ARG A 35 2.58 11.69 -9.78
CA ARG A 35 2.82 12.19 -8.41
C ARG A 35 2.48 11.17 -7.32
N GLN A 36 1.57 10.22 -7.58
CA GLN A 36 1.25 9.15 -6.65
C GLN A 36 2.42 8.17 -6.40
N ARG A 37 3.45 8.16 -7.27
CA ARG A 37 4.65 7.31 -7.11
C ARG A 37 5.34 7.54 -5.77
N ASN A 38 5.37 8.79 -5.28
CA ASN A 38 6.02 9.12 -4.00
C ASN A 38 5.40 8.35 -2.82
N LYS A 39 4.09 8.05 -2.88
CA LYS A 39 3.42 7.24 -1.85
C LYS A 39 3.96 5.80 -1.84
N VAL A 40 4.07 5.19 -3.03
CA VAL A 40 4.61 3.82 -3.19
C VAL A 40 6.07 3.75 -2.75
N GLU A 41 6.89 4.75 -3.10
CA GLU A 41 8.29 4.81 -2.67
C GLU A 41 8.44 4.93 -1.16
N THR A 42 7.57 5.73 -0.54
CA THR A 42 7.53 5.87 0.93
C THR A 42 7.17 4.54 1.58
N VAL A 43 6.13 3.85 1.08
CA VAL A 43 5.73 2.53 1.59
C VAL A 43 6.87 1.52 1.42
N ASN A 44 7.48 1.45 0.25
CA ASN A 44 8.62 0.56 -0.01
C ASN A 44 9.80 0.87 0.91
N SER A 45 10.12 2.14 1.15
CA SER A 45 11.17 2.55 2.09
C SER A 45 10.84 2.16 3.53
N VAL A 46 9.58 2.27 3.96
CA VAL A 46 9.14 1.83 5.29
C VAL A 46 9.25 0.31 5.43
N ILE A 47 8.78 -0.46 4.45
CA ILE A 47 8.86 -1.93 4.48
C ILE A 47 10.31 -2.38 4.62
N LYS A 48 11.20 -1.84 3.79
CA LYS A 48 12.64 -2.13 3.81
C LYS A 48 13.28 -1.83 5.17
N ARG A 49 13.00 -0.67 5.76
CA ARG A 49 13.51 -0.32 7.10
C ARG A 49 12.98 -1.23 8.21
N LYS A 50 11.77 -1.78 8.09
CA LYS A 50 11.16 -2.61 9.14
C LYS A 50 11.52 -4.09 9.00
N MET A 51 11.61 -4.60 7.77
CA MET A 51 11.79 -6.02 7.48
C MET A 51 13.21 -6.37 7.00
N GLY A 52 14.01 -5.37 6.67
CA GLY A 52 15.36 -5.50 6.11
C GLY A 52 15.43 -5.10 4.62
N ASP A 53 16.62 -4.68 4.19
CA ASP A 53 16.88 -4.24 2.81
C ASP A 53 17.26 -5.40 1.87
N CYS A 54 17.51 -6.59 2.43
CA CYS A 54 18.03 -7.76 1.71
C CYS A 54 17.08 -8.96 1.83
N VAL A 55 17.00 -9.74 0.75
CA VAL A 55 16.22 -10.99 0.67
C VAL A 55 17.17 -12.17 0.89
N ARG A 56 16.85 -13.08 1.81
CA ARG A 56 17.77 -14.15 2.21
C ARG A 56 17.80 -15.31 1.22
N SER A 57 16.70 -15.54 0.50
CA SER A 57 16.61 -16.62 -0.47
C SER A 57 17.58 -16.45 -1.66
N ARG A 58 18.19 -17.56 -2.10
CA ARG A 58 18.98 -17.64 -3.34
C ARG A 58 18.16 -17.94 -4.60
N ASN A 59 16.98 -18.56 -4.45
CA ASN A 59 16.10 -18.90 -5.57
C ASN A 59 15.13 -17.74 -5.84
N VAL A 60 15.03 -17.30 -7.10
CA VAL A 60 14.17 -16.18 -7.54
C VAL A 60 12.70 -16.37 -7.18
N LEU A 61 12.17 -17.59 -7.29
CA LEU A 61 10.77 -17.86 -6.91
C LEU A 61 10.54 -17.60 -5.43
N ASN A 62 11.49 -18.03 -4.59
CA ASN A 62 11.44 -17.81 -3.15
C ASN A 62 11.74 -16.36 -2.78
N GLN A 63 12.58 -15.65 -3.53
CA GLN A 63 12.79 -14.20 -3.37
C GLN A 63 11.49 -13.42 -3.61
N ASN A 64 10.76 -13.76 -4.68
CA ASN A 64 9.47 -13.15 -4.98
C ASN A 64 8.44 -13.43 -3.89
N ARG A 65 8.41 -14.66 -3.38
CA ARG A 65 7.54 -15.05 -2.24
C ARG A 65 7.91 -14.28 -0.97
N GLU A 66 9.19 -14.15 -0.66
CA GLU A 66 9.68 -13.41 0.52
C GLU A 66 9.25 -11.93 0.46
N ILE A 67 9.42 -11.27 -0.68
CA ILE A 67 8.95 -9.90 -0.91
C ILE A 67 7.42 -9.82 -0.77
N LEU A 68 6.68 -10.79 -1.33
CA LEU A 68 5.23 -10.84 -1.21
C LEU A 68 4.80 -10.94 0.26
N PHE A 69 5.43 -11.83 1.04
CA PHE A 69 5.16 -11.97 2.47
C PHE A 69 5.47 -10.68 3.24
N MET A 70 6.60 -10.01 2.96
CA MET A 70 6.93 -8.73 3.59
C MET A 70 5.83 -7.66 3.36
N VAL A 71 5.31 -7.57 2.12
CA VAL A 71 4.22 -6.66 1.79
C VAL A 71 2.92 -7.06 2.48
N MET A 72 2.58 -8.34 2.50
CA MET A 72 1.37 -8.84 3.19
C MET A 72 1.41 -8.55 4.69
N VAL A 73 2.53 -8.84 5.36
CA VAL A 73 2.69 -8.58 6.79
C VAL A 73 2.58 -7.08 7.08
N TYR A 74 3.21 -6.21 6.27
CA TYR A 74 3.08 -4.77 6.44
C TYR A 74 1.63 -4.29 6.31
N ASN A 75 0.89 -4.82 5.32
CA ASN A 75 -0.52 -4.46 5.11
C ASN A 75 -1.39 -4.92 6.28
N ILE A 76 -1.21 -6.15 6.77
CA ILE A 76 -1.94 -6.67 7.94
C ILE A 76 -1.65 -5.81 9.16
N GLU A 77 -0.38 -5.55 9.46
CA GLU A 77 0.03 -4.73 10.59
C GLU A 77 -0.57 -3.32 10.51
N ARG A 78 -0.57 -2.71 9.31
CA ARG A 78 -1.16 -1.39 9.07
C ARG A 78 -2.67 -1.40 9.28
N SER A 79 -3.37 -2.40 8.76
CA SER A 79 -4.82 -2.55 8.96
C SER A 79 -5.17 -2.71 10.43
N MET A 80 -4.46 -3.58 11.16
CA MET A 80 -4.67 -3.80 12.59
C MET A 80 -4.49 -2.52 13.40
N LYS A 81 -3.45 -1.72 13.09
CA LYS A 81 -3.21 -0.43 13.75
C LYS A 81 -4.31 0.59 13.48
N ILE A 82 -4.78 0.67 12.24
CA ILE A 82 -5.88 1.57 11.87
C ILE A 82 -7.16 1.16 12.60
N SER A 83 -7.51 -0.13 12.57
CA SER A 83 -8.67 -0.66 13.30
C SER A 83 -8.59 -0.38 14.80
N LEU A 84 -7.42 -0.55 15.40
CA LEU A 84 -7.21 -0.26 16.83
C LEU A 84 -7.43 1.23 17.15
N ILE A 85 -6.90 2.14 16.33
CA ILE A 85 -7.08 3.59 16.52
C ILE A 85 -8.56 3.97 16.42
N ILE A 86 -9.29 3.40 15.45
CA ILE A 86 -10.72 3.65 15.27
C ILE A 86 -11.50 3.17 16.50
N VAL A 87 -11.24 1.95 16.99
CA VAL A 87 -11.90 1.40 18.18
C VAL A 87 -11.59 2.23 19.42
N ILE A 88 -10.33 2.59 19.66
CA ILE A 88 -9.94 3.43 20.79
C ILE A 88 -10.59 4.81 20.72
N GLY A 89 -10.60 5.45 19.55
CA GLY A 89 -11.25 6.75 19.34
C GLY A 89 -12.76 6.71 19.57
N PHE A 90 -13.41 5.62 19.17
CA PHE A 90 -14.82 5.37 19.47
C PHE A 90 -15.06 5.21 20.98
N LEU A 91 -14.23 4.43 21.67
CA LEU A 91 -14.37 4.16 23.12
C LEU A 91 -14.05 5.38 23.99
N LEU A 92 -13.15 6.26 23.55
CA LEU A 92 -12.78 7.49 24.26
C LEU A 92 -13.70 8.68 23.92
N SER A 93 -14.69 8.50 23.04
CA SER A 93 -15.62 9.57 22.70
C SER A 93 -16.56 9.84 23.90
N PRO A 94 -16.67 11.10 24.40
CA PRO A 94 -17.38 11.43 25.66
C PRO A 94 -18.89 11.13 25.69
N SER A 95 -19.46 10.62 24.60
CA SER A 95 -20.91 10.51 24.36
C SER A 95 -21.51 9.14 24.65
N HIS A 96 -20.75 8.13 25.09
CA HIS A 96 -21.29 6.79 25.33
C HIS A 96 -21.15 6.36 26.80
N PRO A 97 -22.27 6.08 27.52
CA PRO A 97 -22.17 5.40 28.81
C PRO A 97 -21.53 4.01 28.61
N PRO A 98 -20.81 3.48 29.61
CA PRO A 98 -20.05 2.22 29.50
C PRO A 98 -20.88 1.03 28.99
N CYS A 99 -22.20 1.10 29.15
CA CYS A 99 -23.18 0.12 28.70
C CYS A 99 -23.22 -0.07 27.17
N ALA A 100 -23.10 1.01 26.39
CA ALA A 100 -23.17 0.95 24.93
C ALA A 100 -21.88 0.40 24.30
N ALA A 101 -20.72 0.66 24.93
CA ALA A 101 -19.43 0.13 24.50
C ALA A 101 -19.38 -1.40 24.59
N ILE A 102 -19.97 -1.98 25.65
CA ILE A 102 -20.06 -3.44 25.83
C ILE A 102 -20.95 -4.06 24.74
N ALA A 103 -22.10 -3.46 24.44
CA ALA A 103 -23.00 -3.94 23.39
C ALA A 103 -22.34 -3.95 22.00
N MET A 104 -21.58 -2.90 21.65
CA MET A 104 -20.89 -2.80 20.35
C MET A 104 -19.72 -3.78 20.23
N LEU A 105 -19.04 -4.10 21.33
CA LEU A 105 -18.02 -5.15 21.38
C LEU A 105 -18.67 -6.53 21.12
N PHE A 106 -19.83 -6.82 21.71
CA PHE A 106 -20.55 -8.07 21.47
C PHE A 106 -21.06 -8.20 20.03
N ILE A 107 -21.54 -7.12 19.41
CA ILE A 107 -21.96 -7.13 17.99
C ILE A 107 -20.75 -7.36 17.08
N SER A 108 -19.66 -6.63 17.29
CA SER A 108 -18.44 -6.78 16.49
C SER A 108 -17.80 -8.18 16.65
N LEU A 109 -17.86 -8.76 17.86
CA LEU A 109 -17.38 -10.12 18.13
C LEU A 109 -18.32 -11.21 17.56
N ARG A 110 -19.62 -10.92 17.43
CA ARG A 110 -20.59 -11.80 16.76
C ARG A 110 -20.37 -11.78 15.24
N ASP A 111 -20.19 -10.61 14.64
CA ASP A 111 -19.93 -10.47 13.21
C ASP A 111 -18.57 -11.10 12.82
N ALA A 112 -17.55 -10.98 13.69
CA ALA A 112 -16.26 -11.66 13.52
C ALA A 112 -16.30 -13.18 13.78
N ARG A 113 -17.40 -13.70 14.34
CA ARG A 113 -17.65 -15.14 14.51
C ARG A 113 -18.41 -15.72 13.33
N ASP A 114 -19.39 -14.99 12.79
CA ASP A 114 -20.22 -15.47 11.67
C ASP A 114 -19.47 -15.49 10.33
N GLY A 115 -18.50 -14.59 10.11
CA GLY A 115 -17.65 -14.61 8.90
C GLY A 115 -16.61 -15.76 8.81
N ARG A 116 -16.75 -16.81 9.63
CA ARG A 116 -15.85 -17.98 9.67
C ARG A 116 -16.47 -19.27 9.13
N ASN A 117 -17.74 -19.26 8.74
CA ASN A 117 -18.48 -20.45 8.31
C ASN A 117 -18.82 -20.50 6.81
N ASP A 118 -18.26 -19.58 6.01
CA ASP A 118 -18.46 -19.56 4.56
C ASP A 118 -17.24 -20.16 3.85
N PHE A 119 -17.02 -21.47 4.02
CA PHE A 119 -16.18 -22.33 3.19
C PHE A 119 -16.75 -23.74 3.14
#